data_AF-A0A9D9HJT5-F1
#
_entry.id   AF-A0A9D9HJT5-F1
#
_cell.length_a   1.000
_cell.length_b   1.000
_cell.length_c   1.000
_cell.angle_alpha   90.00
_cell.angle_beta   90.00
_cell.angle_gamma   90.00
#
_symmetry.space_group_name_H-M   'P 1'
#
loop_
_entity.id
_entity.type
_entity.pdbx_description
1 polymer ?
#
loop_
_entity_poly.entity_id
_entity_poly.type
_entity_poly.pdbx_seq_one_letter_code
_entity_poly.pdbx_strand_id
1 'polypeptide(L)'
;MDSTAIKFLYTNAFNDIESARNCQISISQKEMELQMININSRYSSYDNSYLNNMKKQSIEMEIMNLMNKRNNYINSSIGYALTIAENEVQENNGISVASIVIGTISSFILTVKDSFNISIVNHSTLSLISSKLLFSGINMLQLKNAIERLKSVCKVI
;
A
#
# COMPACT_ATOMS: atom_id res chain seq x y z
N MET A 1 24.32 -3.97 5.54
CA MET A 1 23.49 -5.16 5.82
C MET A 1 23.93 -6.25 4.87
N ASP A 2 23.96 -7.52 5.28
CA ASP A 2 24.39 -8.57 4.34
C ASP A 2 23.34 -8.80 3.22
N SER A 3 23.79 -9.41 2.11
CA SER A 3 22.95 -9.66 0.93
C SER A 3 21.74 -10.57 1.24
N THR A 4 21.88 -11.47 2.22
CA THR A 4 20.83 -12.40 2.64
C THR A 4 19.69 -11.67 3.33
N ALA A 5 20.00 -10.73 4.22
CA ALA A 5 19.03 -9.89 4.89
C ALA A 5 18.33 -8.93 3.92
N ILE A 6 19.05 -8.34 2.96
CA ILE A 6 18.43 -7.50 1.90
C ILE A 6 17.43 -8.33 1.09
N LYS A 7 17.82 -9.55 0.69
CA LYS A 7 16.95 -10.46 -0.04
C LYS A 7 15.71 -10.83 0.75
N PHE A 8 15.85 -11.10 2.05
CA PHE A 8 14.72 -11.42 2.93
C PHE A 8 13.71 -10.27 3.01
N LEU A 9 14.19 -9.04 3.29
CA LEU A 9 13.34 -7.85 3.35
C LEU A 9 12.66 -7.58 2.00
N TYR A 10 13.40 -7.70 0.90
CA TYR A 10 12.87 -7.55 -0.45
C TYR A 10 11.73 -8.53 -0.73
N THR A 11 11.95 -9.82 -0.46
CA THR A 11 10.92 -10.86 -0.68
C THR A 11 9.68 -10.59 0.17
N ASN A 12 9.84 -10.23 1.44
CA ASN A 12 8.68 -9.93 2.29
C ASN A 12 7.92 -8.69 1.81
N ALA A 13 8.62 -7.65 1.36
CA ALA A 13 7.96 -6.46 0.80
C ALA A 13 7.08 -6.80 -0.41
N PHE A 14 7.55 -7.67 -1.30
CA PHE A 14 6.77 -8.11 -2.45
C PHE A 14 5.62 -9.05 -2.09
N ASN A 15 5.83 -9.98 -1.16
CA ASN A 15 4.77 -10.88 -0.67
C ASN A 15 3.62 -10.08 -0.03
N ASP A 16 3.95 -9.03 0.72
CA ASP A 16 2.94 -8.15 1.32
C ASP A 16 2.21 -7.33 0.26
N ILE A 17 2.90 -6.85 -0.79
CA ILE A 17 2.23 -6.16 -1.90
C ILE A 17 1.32 -7.08 -2.68
N GLU A 18 1.71 -8.33 -2.90
CA GLU A 18 0.86 -9.34 -3.52
C GLU A 18 -0.38 -9.64 -2.67
N SER A 19 -0.20 -9.77 -1.35
CA SER A 19 -1.31 -9.93 -0.40
C SER A 19 -2.25 -8.73 -0.41
N ALA A 20 -1.71 -7.51 -0.50
CA ALA A 20 -2.50 -6.29 -0.63
C ALA A 20 -3.27 -6.22 -1.95
N ARG A 21 -2.67 -6.66 -3.07
CA ARG A 21 -3.35 -6.78 -4.37
C ARG A 21 -4.50 -7.77 -4.31
N ASN A 22 -4.30 -8.92 -3.67
CA ASN A 22 -5.35 -9.92 -3.49
C ASN A 22 -6.53 -9.35 -2.69
N CYS A 23 -6.25 -8.60 -1.62
CA CYS A 23 -7.30 -7.87 -0.88
C CYS A 23 -8.05 -6.88 -1.79
N GLN A 24 -7.33 -6.11 -2.63
CA GLN A 24 -7.95 -5.14 -3.55
C GLN A 24 -8.84 -5.80 -4.62
N ILE A 25 -8.45 -6.98 -5.11
CA ILE A 25 -9.28 -7.77 -6.03
C ILE A 25 -10.57 -8.20 -5.33
N SER A 26 -10.46 -8.73 -4.10
CA SER A 26 -11.64 -9.13 -3.32
C SER A 26 -12.55 -7.95 -2.98
N ILE A 27 -11.99 -6.76 -2.69
CA ILE A 27 -12.76 -5.52 -2.49
C ILE A 27 -13.56 -5.20 -3.76
N SER A 28 -12.89 -5.16 -4.92
CA SER A 28 -13.56 -4.86 -6.20
C SER A 28 -14.70 -5.83 -6.52
N GLN A 29 -14.52 -7.13 -6.22
CA GLN A 29 -15.55 -8.14 -6.39
C GLN A 29 -16.76 -7.89 -5.47
N LYS A 30 -16.52 -7.51 -4.22
CA LYS A 30 -17.56 -7.22 -3.23
C LYS A 30 -18.31 -5.92 -3.53
N GLU A 31 -17.60 -4.90 -4.01
CA GLU A 31 -18.22 -3.67 -4.51
C GLU A 31 -19.16 -3.96 -5.69
N MET A 32 -18.73 -4.83 -6.61
CA MET A 32 -19.58 -5.27 -7.72
C MET A 32 -20.81 -6.05 -7.23
N GLU A 33 -20.66 -6.92 -6.23
CA GLU A 33 -21.79 -7.62 -5.60
C GLU A 33 -22.80 -6.62 -5.02
N LEU A 34 -22.32 -5.59 -4.31
CA LEU A 34 -23.17 -4.55 -3.74
C LEU A 34 -23.90 -3.73 -4.81
N GLN A 35 -23.24 -3.42 -5.93
CA GLN A 35 -23.86 -2.78 -7.09
C GLN A 35 -24.98 -3.65 -7.68
N MET A 36 -24.78 -4.96 -7.81
CA MET A 36 -25.80 -5.88 -8.30
C MET A 36 -27.03 -5.94 -7.38
N ILE A 37 -26.84 -5.95 -6.07
CA ILE A 37 -27.96 -5.89 -5.11
C ILE A 37 -28.71 -4.56 -5.28
N ASN A 38 -28.00 -3.44 -5.45
CA ASN A 38 -28.63 -2.14 -5.68
C ASN A 38 -29.47 -2.11 -6.97
N ILE A 39 -28.95 -2.67 -8.06
CA ILE A 39 -29.68 -2.80 -9.34
C ILE A 39 -30.93 -3.65 -9.13
N ASN A 40 -30.79 -4.85 -8.55
CA ASN A 40 -31.92 -5.74 -8.31
C ASN A 40 -32.99 -5.07 -7.45
N SER A 41 -32.60 -4.35 -6.38
CA SER A 41 -33.56 -3.64 -5.52
C SER A 41 -34.33 -2.52 -6.23
N ARG A 42 -33.80 -1.96 -7.33
CA ARG A 42 -34.48 -0.90 -8.10
C ARG A 42 -35.46 -1.45 -9.14
N TYR A 43 -35.23 -2.67 -9.63
CA TYR A 43 -35.97 -3.24 -10.77
C TYR A 43 -36.75 -4.51 -10.44
N SER A 44 -36.66 -5.06 -9.22
CA SER A 44 -37.42 -6.26 -8.86
C SER A 44 -38.87 -5.94 -8.47
N SER A 45 -39.81 -6.66 -9.08
CA SER A 45 -41.25 -6.58 -8.76
C SER A 45 -41.63 -7.22 -7.41
N TYR A 46 -40.69 -7.89 -6.74
CA TYR A 46 -40.88 -8.52 -5.43
C TYR A 46 -40.07 -7.78 -4.35
N ASP A 47 -40.74 -7.30 -3.32
CA ASP A 47 -40.10 -6.55 -2.24
C ASP A 47 -39.45 -7.48 -1.20
N ASN A 48 -38.12 -7.57 -1.25
CA ASN A 48 -37.29 -8.26 -0.26
C ASN A 48 -36.30 -7.26 0.42
N SER A 49 -36.77 -6.03 0.64
CA SER A 49 -36.04 -4.89 1.23
C SER A 49 -35.18 -5.27 2.44
N TYR A 50 -35.77 -5.94 3.43
CA TYR A 50 -35.08 -6.28 4.68
C TYR A 50 -33.88 -7.20 4.48
N LEU A 51 -34.07 -8.30 3.73
CA LEU A 51 -33.01 -9.27 3.43
C LEU A 51 -31.89 -8.64 2.61
N ASN A 52 -32.24 -7.79 1.64
CA ASN A 52 -31.27 -7.05 0.82
C ASN A 52 -30.45 -6.08 1.67
N ASN A 53 -31.06 -5.40 2.64
CA ASN A 53 -30.36 -4.49 3.54
C ASN A 53 -29.38 -5.23 4.46
N MET A 54 -29.77 -6.38 5.02
CA MET A 54 -28.86 -7.23 5.80
C MET A 54 -27.66 -7.70 4.97
N LYS A 55 -27.92 -8.12 3.72
CA LYS A 55 -26.86 -8.56 2.82
C LYS A 55 -25.89 -7.42 2.47
N LYS A 56 -26.41 -6.21 2.21
CA LYS A 56 -25.58 -5.01 1.97
C LYS A 56 -24.67 -4.72 3.16
N GLN A 57 -25.23 -4.68 4.37
CA GLN A 57 -24.46 -4.43 5.60
C GLN A 57 -23.35 -5.47 5.81
N SER A 58 -23.64 -6.75 5.55
CA SER A 58 -22.62 -7.81 5.63
C SER A 58 -21.46 -7.57 4.65
N ILE A 59 -21.78 -7.25 3.40
CA ILE A 59 -20.78 -6.98 2.36
C ILE A 59 -19.96 -5.74 2.69
N GLU A 60 -20.59 -4.67 3.21
CA GLU A 60 -19.91 -3.45 3.64
C GLU A 60 -18.91 -3.73 4.76
N MET A 61 -19.28 -4.53 5.76
CA MET A 61 -18.36 -4.96 6.83
C MET A 61 -17.19 -5.80 6.28
N GLU A 62 -17.45 -6.71 5.34
CA GLU A 62 -16.40 -7.49 4.68
C GLU A 62 -15.41 -6.58 3.91
N ILE A 63 -15.93 -5.59 3.17
CA ILE A 63 -15.11 -4.59 2.47
C ILE A 63 -14.24 -3.83 3.47
N MET A 64 -14.80 -3.33 4.58
CA MET A 64 -14.02 -2.61 5.59
C MET A 64 -12.90 -3.48 6.19
N ASN A 65 -13.16 -4.76 6.47
CA ASN A 65 -12.13 -5.68 6.96
C ASN A 65 -11.02 -5.90 5.92
N LEU A 66 -11.40 -6.10 4.65
CA LEU A 66 -10.43 -6.23 3.55
C LEU A 66 -9.60 -4.97 3.35
N MET A 67 -10.21 -3.77 3.47
CA MET A 67 -9.50 -2.50 3.42
C MET A 67 -8.47 -2.38 4.54
N ASN A 68 -8.83 -2.76 5.77
CA ASN A 68 -7.91 -2.76 6.90
C ASN A 68 -6.73 -3.72 6.68
N LYS A 69 -7.00 -4.96 6.21
CA LYS A 69 -5.95 -5.93 5.86
C LYS A 69 -5.03 -5.42 4.76
N ARG A 70 -5.60 -4.90 3.67
CA ARG A 70 -4.86 -4.27 2.56
C ARG A 70 -3.93 -3.17 3.08
N ASN A 71 -4.45 -2.26 3.90
CA ASN A 71 -3.69 -1.14 4.43
C ASN A 71 -2.57 -1.61 5.37
N ASN A 72 -2.78 -2.67 6.15
CA ASN A 72 -1.75 -3.28 6.97
C ASN A 72 -0.63 -3.89 6.12
N TYR A 73 -0.97 -4.66 5.08
CA TYR A 73 0.04 -5.21 4.17
C TYR A 73 0.83 -4.12 3.44
N ILE A 74 0.17 -3.05 2.97
CA ILE A 74 0.88 -1.90 2.36
C ILE A 74 1.85 -1.29 3.38
N ASN A 75 1.42 -1.08 4.63
CA ASN A 75 2.28 -0.52 5.67
C ASN A 75 3.47 -1.43 6.01
N SER A 76 3.27 -2.75 6.10
CA SER A 76 4.37 -3.69 6.32
C SER A 76 5.37 -3.66 5.16
N SER A 77 4.88 -3.65 3.91
CA SER A 77 5.74 -3.53 2.73
C SER A 77 6.54 -2.23 2.70
N ILE A 78 5.91 -1.09 3.05
CA ILE A 78 6.62 0.19 3.24
C ILE A 78 7.70 0.04 4.31
N GLY A 79 7.40 -0.57 5.46
CA GLY A 79 8.37 -0.74 6.54
C GLY A 79 9.62 -1.51 6.10
N TYR A 80 9.44 -2.60 5.36
CA TYR A 80 10.56 -3.34 4.78
C TYR A 80 11.36 -2.50 3.78
N ALA A 81 10.67 -1.78 2.89
CA ALA A 81 11.31 -0.93 1.89
C ALA A 81 12.12 0.22 2.53
N LEU A 82 11.59 0.84 3.59
CA LEU A 82 12.28 1.89 4.34
C LEU A 82 13.48 1.35 5.11
N THR A 83 13.41 0.12 5.62
CA THR A 83 14.57 -0.53 6.25
C THR A 83 15.70 -0.75 5.25
N ILE A 84 15.39 -1.19 4.02
CA ILE A 84 16.39 -1.31 2.95
C ILE A 84 16.95 0.07 2.60
N ALA A 85 16.09 1.08 2.43
CA ALA A 85 16.50 2.44 2.09
C ALA A 85 17.43 3.05 3.16
N GLU A 86 17.15 2.83 4.44
CA GLU A 86 18.00 3.32 5.51
C GLU A 86 19.40 2.71 5.46
N ASN A 87 19.51 1.41 5.18
CA ASN A 87 20.80 0.77 5.01
C ASN A 87 21.56 1.30 3.77
N GLU A 88 20.86 1.50 2.65
CA GLU A 88 21.46 2.06 1.44
C GLU A 88 22.00 3.48 1.66
N VAL A 89 21.26 4.32 2.40
CA VAL A 89 21.69 5.68 2.77
C VAL A 89 22.96 5.64 3.63
N GLN A 90 23.10 4.67 4.53
CA GLN A 90 24.30 4.53 5.38
C GLN A 90 25.53 4.08 4.58
N GLU A 91 25.34 3.19 3.60
CA GLU A 91 26.45 2.58 2.83
C GLU A 91 26.84 3.36 1.58
N ASN A 92 26.05 4.37 1.18
CA ASN A 92 26.27 5.18 -0.02
C ASN A 92 26.38 4.34 -1.32
N ASN A 93 25.55 3.30 -1.43
CA ASN A 93 25.51 2.40 -2.59
C ASN A 93 24.78 3.03 -3.79
N GLY A 94 25.38 2.95 -4.99
CA GLY A 94 24.85 3.59 -6.20
C GLY A 94 23.68 2.86 -6.89
N ILE A 95 23.39 1.61 -6.53
CA ILE A 95 22.21 0.86 -7.01
C ILE A 95 21.26 0.72 -5.84
N SER A 96 20.03 1.22 -6.00
CA SER A 96 19.04 1.22 -4.93
C SER A 96 17.96 0.16 -5.19
N VAL A 97 18.05 -0.95 -4.46
CA VAL A 97 17.01 -1.97 -4.38
C VAL A 97 15.75 -1.38 -3.74
N ALA A 98 15.91 -0.53 -2.73
CA ALA A 98 14.79 0.15 -2.11
C ALA A 98 13.99 0.98 -3.11
N SER A 99 14.63 1.64 -4.07
CA SER A 99 13.94 2.41 -5.11
C SER A 99 12.96 1.58 -5.93
N ILE A 100 13.32 0.34 -6.25
CA ILE A 100 12.48 -0.59 -7.02
C ILE A 100 11.25 -0.98 -6.19
N VAL A 101 11.47 -1.37 -4.93
CA VAL A 101 10.41 -1.76 -4.00
C VAL A 101 9.45 -0.57 -3.77
N ILE A 102 9.99 0.59 -3.42
CA ILE A 102 9.24 1.83 -3.17
C ILE A 102 8.46 2.25 -4.42
N GLY A 103 9.06 2.18 -5.61
CA GLY A 103 8.39 2.50 -6.86
C GLY A 103 7.20 1.58 -7.14
N THR A 104 7.32 0.29 -6.82
CA THR A 104 6.24 -0.69 -6.94
C THR A 104 5.10 -0.39 -5.96
N ILE A 105 5.44 -0.16 -4.69
CA ILE A 105 4.47 0.20 -3.65
C ILE A 105 3.72 1.48 -4.02
N SER A 106 4.45 2.54 -4.38
CA SER A 106 3.87 3.84 -4.74
C SER A 106 2.92 3.73 -5.92
N SER A 107 3.29 2.93 -6.94
CA SER A 107 2.42 2.69 -8.09
C SER A 107 1.15 1.94 -7.69
N PHE A 108 1.25 0.97 -6.78
CA PHE A 108 0.08 0.26 -6.28
C PHE A 108 -0.84 1.17 -5.45
N ILE A 109 -0.31 1.98 -4.53
CA ILE A 109 -1.14 2.90 -3.72
C ILE A 109 -1.93 3.87 -4.61
N LEU A 110 -1.34 4.35 -5.71
CA LEU A 110 -2.06 5.19 -6.68
C LEU A 110 -3.28 4.52 -7.32
N THR A 111 -3.31 3.18 -7.39
CA THR A 111 -4.46 2.43 -7.93
C THR A 111 -5.56 2.20 -6.90
N VAL A 112 -5.25 2.39 -5.62
CA VAL A 112 -6.22 2.22 -4.53
C VAL A 112 -7.07 3.48 -4.45
N LYS A 113 -8.39 3.33 -4.65
CA LYS A 113 -9.36 4.45 -4.68
C LYS A 113 -9.61 5.06 -3.30
N ASP A 114 -9.40 4.29 -2.24
CA ASP A 114 -9.64 4.72 -0.87
C ASP A 114 -8.44 5.48 -0.29
N SER A 115 -8.68 6.37 0.68
CA SER A 115 -7.62 7.06 1.41
C SER A 115 -6.79 6.06 2.23
N PHE A 116 -5.73 5.51 1.64
CA PHE A 116 -4.68 4.82 2.37
C PHE A 116 -4.00 5.82 3.32
N ASN A 117 -3.88 5.42 4.59
CA ASN A 117 -3.15 6.18 5.60
C ASN A 117 -1.89 5.39 5.97
N ILE A 118 -0.74 6.03 5.80
CA ILE A 118 0.54 5.51 6.25
C ILE A 118 0.57 5.45 7.79
N SER A 119 1.19 4.41 8.35
CA SER A 119 1.39 4.28 9.79
C SER A 119 2.31 5.40 10.31
N ILE A 120 2.11 5.82 11.56
CA ILE A 120 2.92 6.89 12.17
C ILE A 120 4.42 6.55 12.20
N VAL A 121 4.74 5.26 12.36
CA VAL A 121 6.12 4.75 12.36
C VAL A 121 6.73 4.93 10.98
N ASN A 122 6.06 4.44 9.93
CA ASN A 122 6.54 4.58 8.56
C ASN A 122 6.61 6.04 8.12
N HIS A 123 5.66 6.88 8.55
CA HIS A 123 5.69 8.32 8.30
C HIS A 123 6.97 8.95 8.87
N SER A 124 7.27 8.65 10.14
CA SER A 124 8.46 9.19 10.82
C SER A 124 9.74 8.73 10.14
N THR A 125 9.86 7.44 9.84
CA THR A 125 11.02 6.87 9.14
C THR A 125 11.18 7.45 7.74
N LEU A 126 10.09 7.63 7.00
CA LEU A 126 10.10 8.23 5.66
C LEU A 126 10.60 9.68 5.69
N SER A 127 10.13 10.49 6.64
CA SER A 127 10.60 11.86 6.83
C SER A 127 12.09 11.93 7.19
N LEU A 128 12.57 11.00 8.04
CA LEU A 128 13.99 10.90 8.40
C LEU A 128 14.88 10.50 7.20
N ILE A 129 14.43 9.55 6.39
CA ILE A 129 15.18 9.13 5.20
C ILE A 129 15.21 10.25 4.16
N SER A 130 14.07 10.91 3.92
CA SER A 130 13.99 12.07 3.01
C SER A 130 14.97 13.18 3.44
N SER A 131 15.03 13.52 4.73
CA SER A 131 15.96 14.55 5.22
C SER A 131 17.44 14.15 5.07
N LYS A 132 17.80 12.89 5.33
CA LYS A 132 19.16 12.38 5.07
C LYS A 132 19.51 12.47 3.57
N LEU A 133 18.56 12.14 2.69
CA LEU A 133 18.76 12.17 1.24
C LEU A 133 18.88 13.59 0.66
N LEU A 134 18.40 14.63 1.33
CA LEU A 134 18.60 16.02 0.89
C LEU A 134 20.09 16.39 0.80
N PHE A 135 20.91 15.84 1.69
CA PHE A 135 22.35 16.07 1.75
C PHE A 135 23.16 15.00 1.01
N SER A 136 22.50 14.04 0.37
CA SER A 136 23.15 12.97 -0.39
C SER A 136 23.53 13.40 -1.81
N GLY A 137 24.60 12.81 -2.35
CA GLY A 137 25.09 13.10 -3.70
C GLY A 137 24.25 12.47 -4.82
N ILE A 138 24.64 12.73 -6.07
CA ILE A 138 23.92 12.26 -7.28
C ILE A 138 23.74 10.73 -7.33
N ASN A 139 24.64 9.97 -6.71
CA ASN A 139 24.57 8.51 -6.65
C ASN A 139 23.27 7.98 -6.01
N MET A 140 22.60 8.79 -5.19
CA MET A 140 21.33 8.45 -4.51
C MET A 140 20.09 9.03 -5.20
N LEU A 141 20.22 9.59 -6.41
CA LEU A 141 19.12 10.25 -7.12
C LEU A 141 17.91 9.32 -7.33
N GLN A 142 18.17 8.04 -7.61
CA GLN A 142 17.10 7.04 -7.78
C GLN A 142 16.27 6.88 -6.50
N LEU A 143 16.95 6.73 -5.36
CA LEU A 143 16.30 6.58 -4.06
C LEU A 143 15.59 7.85 -3.63
N LYS A 144 16.21 9.01 -3.86
CA LYS A 144 15.59 10.31 -3.62
C LYS A 144 14.27 10.46 -4.38
N ASN A 145 14.26 10.18 -5.68
CA ASN A 145 13.05 10.26 -6.48
C ASN A 145 11.97 9.27 -6.02
N ALA A 146 12.36 8.05 -5.65
CA ALA A 146 11.43 7.04 -5.15
C ALA A 146 10.79 7.47 -3.81
N ILE A 147 11.60 7.99 -2.89
CA ILE A 147 11.15 8.48 -1.57
C ILE A 147 10.23 9.68 -1.71
N GLU A 148 10.56 10.66 -2.55
CA GLU A 148 9.68 11.81 -2.79
C GLU A 148 8.36 11.40 -3.44
N ARG A 149 8.39 10.43 -4.36
CA ARG A 149 7.17 9.86 -4.92
C ARG A 149 6.32 9.18 -3.84
N LEU A 150 6.94 8.41 -2.94
CA LEU A 150 6.24 7.75 -1.85
C LEU A 150 5.61 8.78 -0.89
N LYS A 151 6.34 9.84 -0.55
CA LYS A 151 5.82 10.96 0.27
C LYS A 151 4.57 11.57 -0.36
N SER A 152 4.64 11.89 -1.65
CA SER A 152 3.51 12.47 -2.39
C SER A 152 2.29 11.57 -2.36
N VAL A 153 2.47 10.27 -2.66
CA VAL A 153 1.36 9.31 -2.70
C VAL A 153 0.78 9.04 -1.31
N CYS A 154 1.62 9.05 -0.26
CA CYS A 154 1.19 8.88 1.12
C CYS A 154 0.75 10.18 1.81
N LYS A 155 0.80 11.33 1.10
CA LYS A 155 0.49 12.67 1.62
C LYS A 155 1.31 13.05 2.87
N VAL A 156 2.57 12.62 2.89
CA VAL A 156 3.55 12.95 3.94
C VAL A 156 4.23 14.27 3.56
N ILE A 157 4.11 15.26 4.44
CA ILE A 157 4.74 16.59 4.29
C ILE A 157 6.24 16.49 4.55
#